data_AF-A0A484ZMD8-F1
#
_entry.id   AF-A0A484ZMD8-F1
#
_cell.length_a   1.000
_cell.length_b   1.000
_cell.length_c   1.000
_cell.angle_alpha   90.00
_cell.angle_beta   90.00
_cell.angle_gamma   90.00
#
_symmetry.space_group_name_H-M   'P 1'
#
loop_
_entity.id
_entity.type
_entity.pdbx_description
1 polymer ?
#
loop_
_entity_poly.entity_id
_entity_poly.type
_entity_poly.pdbx_seq_one_letter_code
_entity_poly.pdbx_strand_id
1 'polypeptide(L)'
;MNIQNTFDVIYTHTEGEPLCIVHSGIPYPPNSSILDKRGFLELNYDWLRKALMQEPRGHKDMFGVFLTPPSSPEFDAGLIYMDGHVYSTHVWTWYDCGKYGNGRARFISPRC
;
A
#
# COMPACT_ATOMS: atom_id res chain seq x y z
N MET A 1 10.96 15.71 20.04
CA MET A 1 10.09 14.64 19.48
C MET A 1 10.99 13.46 19.20
N ASN A 2 10.74 12.28 19.75
CA ASN A 2 11.57 11.10 19.52
C ASN A 2 11.07 10.43 18.22
N ILE A 3 11.85 10.48 17.13
CA ILE A 3 11.38 10.28 15.74
C ILE A 3 11.54 8.83 15.25
N GLN A 4 11.92 7.90 16.13
CA GLN A 4 12.35 6.55 15.71
C GLN A 4 11.24 5.69 15.05
N ASN A 5 9.96 6.08 15.12
CA ASN A 5 8.83 5.32 14.56
C ASN A 5 7.75 6.24 13.95
N THR A 6 8.15 7.22 13.15
CA THR A 6 7.23 8.11 12.42
C THR A 6 7.02 7.60 10.99
N PHE A 7 5.76 7.47 10.58
CA PHE A 7 5.38 7.08 9.21
C PHE A 7 4.48 8.17 8.63
N ASP A 8 4.76 8.57 7.39
CA ASP A 8 3.89 9.49 6.69
C ASP A 8 2.80 8.70 5.97
N VAL A 9 1.58 9.18 6.16
CA VAL A 9 0.37 8.57 5.60
C VAL A 9 -0.50 9.64 4.97
N ILE A 10 -1.17 9.28 3.89
CA ILE A 10 -2.14 10.13 3.19
C ILE A 10 -3.51 9.49 3.38
N TYR A 11 -4.44 10.23 3.98
CA TYR A 11 -5.84 9.81 4.10
C TYR A 11 -6.64 10.37 2.92
N THR A 12 -7.35 9.50 2.23
CA THR A 12 -8.29 9.84 1.16
C THR A 12 -9.60 9.09 1.39
N HIS A 13 -10.62 9.40 0.59
CA HIS A 13 -11.81 8.57 0.52
C HIS A 13 -12.31 8.49 -0.93
N THR A 14 -12.95 7.38 -1.27
CA THR A 14 -13.60 7.18 -2.57
C THR A 14 -15.08 6.94 -2.31
N GLU A 15 -15.92 7.91 -2.69
CA GLU A 15 -17.38 7.85 -2.49
C GLU A 15 -17.84 7.59 -1.04
N GLY A 16 -16.99 7.94 -0.07
CA GLY A 16 -17.27 7.78 1.37
C GLY A 16 -16.50 6.63 2.02
N GLU A 17 -15.88 5.76 1.23
CA GLU A 17 -15.00 4.70 1.72
C GLU A 17 -13.61 5.27 2.06
N PRO A 18 -13.14 5.21 3.32
CA PRO A 18 -11.86 5.77 3.73
C PRO A 18 -10.68 4.89 3.28
N LEU A 19 -9.61 5.54 2.82
CA LEU A 19 -8.37 4.88 2.41
C LEU A 19 -7.16 5.57 3.04
N CYS A 20 -6.35 4.81 3.78
CA CYS A 20 -5.08 5.25 4.32
C CYS A 20 -3.92 4.72 3.45
N ILE A 21 -3.19 5.62 2.79
CA ILE A 21 -2.05 5.30 1.95
C ILE A 21 -0.76 5.48 2.75
N VAL A 22 -0.03 4.40 3.00
CA VAL A 22 1.30 4.43 3.63
C VAL A 22 2.36 4.44 2.55
N HIS A 23 3.13 5.52 2.45
CA HIS A 23 4.07 5.72 1.34
C HIS A 23 5.54 5.85 1.73
N SER A 24 5.84 5.97 3.03
CA SER A 24 7.21 6.14 3.52
C SER A 24 7.50 5.25 4.73
N GLY A 25 8.78 5.07 5.04
CA GLY A 25 9.23 4.45 6.30
C GLY A 25 9.41 2.92 6.27
N ILE A 26 9.17 2.24 5.14
CA ILE A 26 9.30 0.77 5.05
C ILE A 26 10.44 0.37 4.10
N PRO A 27 11.48 -0.31 4.59
CA PRO A 27 12.59 -0.80 3.78
C PRO A 27 12.22 -2.14 3.12
N TYR A 28 11.51 -2.10 2.00
CA TYR A 28 11.15 -3.31 1.26
C TYR A 28 12.40 -4.07 0.76
N PRO A 29 12.37 -5.42 0.74
CA PRO A 29 13.48 -6.20 0.18
C PRO A 29 13.72 -5.84 -1.30
N PRO A 30 14.98 -5.64 -1.74
CA PRO A 30 15.29 -5.35 -3.14
C PRO A 30 14.97 -6.55 -4.04
N ASN A 31 14.59 -6.29 -5.29
CA ASN A 31 14.29 -7.31 -6.31
C ASN A 31 13.28 -8.38 -5.85
N SER A 32 12.32 -7.99 -5.01
CA SER A 32 11.31 -8.90 -4.47
C SER A 32 9.97 -8.77 -5.19
N SER A 33 9.24 -9.89 -5.27
CA SER A 33 7.89 -9.90 -5.83
C SER A 33 6.91 -9.20 -4.88
N ILE A 34 5.70 -8.87 -5.37
CA ILE A 34 4.66 -8.28 -4.52
C ILE A 34 4.26 -9.23 -3.37
N LEU A 35 4.32 -10.54 -3.60
CA LEU A 35 4.01 -11.57 -2.60
C LEU A 35 5.08 -11.63 -1.51
N ASP A 36 6.35 -11.52 -1.88
CA ASP A 36 7.46 -11.47 -0.92
C ASP A 36 7.36 -10.21 -0.05
N LYS A 37 7.01 -9.06 -0.66
CA LYS A 37 6.79 -7.80 0.06
C LYS A 37 5.60 -7.91 1.03
N ARG A 38 4.52 -8.59 0.63
CA ARG A 38 3.37 -8.87 1.51
C ARG A 38 3.78 -9.73 2.70
N GLY A 39 4.51 -10.83 2.47
CA GLY A 39 5.03 -11.68 3.54
C GLY A 39 5.98 -10.92 4.47
N PHE A 40 6.81 -10.04 3.93
CA PHE A 40 7.67 -9.16 4.72
C PHE A 40 6.88 -8.21 5.63
N LEU A 41 5.79 -7.60 5.13
CA LEU A 41 4.89 -6.76 5.92
C LEU A 41 4.17 -7.56 7.01
N GLU A 42 3.67 -8.74 6.69
CA GLU A 42 3.03 -9.64 7.65
C GLU A 42 3.98 -10.02 8.80
N LEU A 43 5.24 -10.33 8.49
CA LEU A 43 6.23 -10.76 9.49
C LEU A 43 6.79 -9.61 10.33
N ASN A 44 6.99 -8.42 9.75
CA ASN A 44 7.77 -7.35 10.39
C ASN A 44 6.94 -6.09 10.72
N TYR A 45 5.83 -5.85 10.02
CA TYR A 45 5.07 -4.60 10.08
C TYR A 45 3.56 -4.79 10.32
N ASP A 46 3.09 -5.98 10.71
CA ASP A 46 1.67 -6.20 11.08
C ASP A 46 1.21 -5.29 12.22
N TRP A 47 2.12 -4.92 13.12
CA TRP A 47 1.84 -3.95 14.17
C TRP A 47 1.46 -2.57 13.60
N LEU A 48 2.05 -2.15 12.47
CA LEU A 48 1.76 -0.87 11.84
C LEU A 48 0.36 -0.89 11.20
N ARG A 49 0.01 -1.99 10.53
CA ARG A 49 -1.36 -2.21 10.03
C ARG A 49 -2.37 -2.08 11.16
N LYS A 50 -2.21 -2.83 12.25
CA LYS A 50 -3.12 -2.76 13.41
C LYS A 50 -3.20 -1.34 13.96
N ALA A 51 -2.07 -0.68 14.10
CA ALA A 51 -2.00 0.66 14.70
C ALA A 51 -2.58 1.78 13.81
N LEU A 52 -2.77 1.55 12.51
CA LEU A 52 -3.41 2.48 11.57
C LEU A 52 -4.88 2.14 11.31
N MET A 53 -5.21 0.85 11.23
CA MET A 53 -6.55 0.38 10.88
C MET A 53 -7.47 0.26 12.09
N GLN A 54 -6.93 -0.08 13.27
CA GLN A 54 -7.73 -0.23 14.48
C GLN A 54 -7.75 1.07 15.29
N GLU A 55 -8.73 1.17 16.19
CA GLU A 55 -8.80 2.25 17.17
C GLU A 55 -7.52 2.30 18.03
N PRO A 56 -7.04 3.49 18.42
CA PRO A 56 -7.71 4.80 18.36
C PRO A 56 -7.44 5.64 17.09
N ARG A 57 -6.60 5.17 16.15
CA ARG A 57 -6.24 5.96 14.95
C ARG A 57 -7.12 5.63 13.74
N GLY A 58 -7.52 4.38 13.62
CA GLY A 58 -8.50 3.93 12.64
C GLY A 58 -9.86 3.68 13.28
N HIS A 59 -10.68 2.89 12.57
CA HIS A 59 -11.98 2.41 13.01
C HIS A 59 -12.27 1.10 12.29
N LYS A 60 -13.36 0.42 12.68
CA LYS A 60 -13.71 -0.92 12.19
C LYS A 60 -13.70 -1.05 10.65
N ASP A 61 -14.16 -0.01 9.97
CA ASP A 61 -14.28 0.06 8.51
C ASP A 61 -13.13 0.85 7.84
N MET A 62 -11.97 0.99 8.51
CA MET A 62 -10.81 1.65 7.92
C MET A 62 -10.13 0.71 6.92
N PHE A 63 -9.87 1.23 5.72
CA PHE A 63 -9.13 0.53 4.68
C PHE A 63 -7.76 1.18 4.46
N GLY A 64 -6.77 0.37 4.08
CA GLY A 64 -5.40 0.84 3.93
C GLY A 64 -4.68 0.24 2.73
N VAL A 65 -3.64 0.91 2.29
CA VAL A 65 -2.74 0.43 1.24
C VAL A 65 -1.30 0.82 1.54
N PHE A 66 -0.40 -0.14 1.42
CA PHE A 66 1.03 0.09 1.41
C PHE A 66 1.50 0.33 -0.02
N LEU A 67 2.10 1.50 -0.26
CA LEU A 67 2.81 1.80 -1.49
C LEU A 67 4.21 1.20 -1.41
N THR A 68 4.51 0.35 -2.38
CA THR A 68 5.78 -0.37 -2.46
C THR A 68 6.50 -0.01 -3.75
N PRO A 69 7.84 -0.10 -3.79
CA PRO A 69 8.58 -0.04 -5.04
C PRO A 69 8.02 -1.07 -6.04
N PRO A 70 8.03 -0.79 -7.35
CA PRO A 70 7.57 -1.75 -8.34
C PRO A 70 8.39 -3.06 -8.28
N SER A 71 7.77 -4.18 -8.65
CA SER A 71 8.43 -5.50 -8.74
C SER A 71 9.20 -5.70 -10.05
N SER A 72 8.87 -4.92 -11.08
CA SER A 72 9.45 -4.97 -12.42
C SER A 72 9.57 -3.55 -13.00
N PRO A 73 10.54 -3.28 -13.89
CA PRO A 73 10.64 -1.99 -14.59
C PRO A 73 9.42 -1.61 -15.44
N GLU A 74 8.54 -2.56 -15.75
CA GLU A 74 7.29 -2.32 -16.48
C GLU A 74 6.19 -1.66 -15.64
N PHE A 75 6.35 -1.64 -14.30
CA PHE A 75 5.34 -1.13 -13.38
C PHE A 75 5.80 0.18 -12.72
N ASP A 76 4.87 1.09 -12.49
CA ASP A 76 5.16 2.37 -11.85
C ASP A 76 5.25 2.23 -10.30
N ALA A 77 4.41 1.36 -9.71
CA ALA A 77 4.38 1.12 -8.27
C ALA A 77 3.70 -0.22 -7.93
N GLY A 78 3.99 -0.78 -6.76
CA GLY A 78 3.25 -1.93 -6.21
C GLY A 78 2.33 -1.49 -5.08
N LEU A 79 1.12 -2.04 -5.01
CA LEU A 79 0.14 -1.74 -3.97
C LEU A 79 -0.24 -3.00 -3.20
N ILE A 80 -0.23 -2.93 -1.87
CA ILE A 80 -0.65 -4.02 -1.00
C ILE A 80 -1.76 -3.50 -0.09
N TYR A 81 -2.97 -4.00 -0.32
CA TYR A 81 -4.16 -3.60 0.44
C TYR A 81 -4.27 -4.34 1.77
N MET A 82 -4.87 -3.68 2.74
CA MET A 82 -5.06 -4.18 4.09
C MET A 82 -6.32 -3.63 4.74
N ASP A 83 -6.84 -4.39 5.68
CA ASP A 83 -7.90 -3.96 6.60
C ASP A 83 -7.48 -4.21 8.06
N GLY A 84 -8.42 -3.98 8.99
CA GLY A 84 -8.23 -4.19 10.43
C GLY A 84 -7.90 -5.64 10.84
N HIS A 85 -8.10 -6.62 9.97
CA HIS A 85 -7.93 -8.05 10.25
C HIS A 85 -6.79 -8.68 9.45
N VAL A 86 -6.75 -8.47 8.14
CA VAL A 86 -5.89 -9.19 7.21
C VAL A 86 -5.25 -8.26 6.16
N TYR A 87 -4.18 -8.75 5.55
CA TYR A 87 -3.72 -8.24 4.26
C TYR A 87 -4.56 -8.88 3.17
N SER A 88 -5.12 -8.07 2.27
CA SER A 88 -5.98 -8.59 1.22
C SER A 88 -5.18 -9.50 0.28
N THR A 89 -5.69 -10.70 0.02
CA THR A 89 -5.15 -11.61 -0.99
C THR A 89 -5.42 -11.11 -2.40
N HIS A 90 -6.46 -10.30 -2.57
CA HIS A 90 -6.67 -9.50 -3.76
C HIS A 90 -5.67 -8.33 -3.71
N VAL A 91 -4.43 -8.61 -4.11
CA VAL A 91 -3.66 -7.61 -4.83
C VAL A 91 -4.56 -7.25 -6.00
N TRP A 92 -5.22 -6.09 -5.97
CA TRP A 92 -5.90 -5.59 -7.15
C TRP A 92 -4.82 -5.43 -8.21
N THR A 93 -4.67 -6.44 -9.05
CA THR A 93 -3.70 -6.55 -10.15
C THR A 93 -3.94 -5.50 -11.23
N TRP A 94 -4.87 -4.57 -11.02
CA TRP A 94 -5.01 -3.37 -11.83
C TRP A 94 -3.80 -2.43 -11.78
N TYR A 95 -2.90 -2.56 -10.80
CA TYR A 95 -1.66 -1.78 -10.75
C TYR A 95 -0.40 -2.54 -11.21
N ASP A 96 -0.54 -3.80 -11.60
CA ASP A 96 0.43 -4.50 -12.47
C ASP A 96 0.10 -4.14 -13.93
N CYS A 97 0.20 -2.84 -14.28
CA CYS A 97 -0.08 -2.32 -15.62
C CYS A 97 1.05 -2.66 -16.61
N GLY A 98 1.29 -3.96 -16.83
CA GLY A 98 2.31 -4.49 -17.74
C GLY A 98 1.79 -5.57 -18.70
N LYS A 99 0.57 -6.09 -18.51
CA LYS A 99 0.03 -7.14 -19.39
C LYS A 99 -1.46 -7.00 -19.70
N TYR A 100 -1.92 -5.82 -20.10
CA TYR A 100 -3.01 -5.73 -21.09
C TYR A 100 -2.65 -4.65 -22.11
N GLY A 101 -2.30 -5.11 -23.32
CA GLY A 101 -2.51 -4.29 -24.49
C GLY A 101 -3.97 -3.81 -24.46
N ASN A 102 -4.14 -2.50 -24.55
CA ASN A 102 -5.42 -1.79 -24.55
C ASN A 102 -6.06 -1.42 -23.19
N GLY A 103 -5.28 -0.77 -22.31
CA GLY A 103 -5.83 -0.08 -21.13
C GLY A 103 -4.74 0.43 -20.19
N ARG A 104 -3.96 1.44 -20.61
CA ARG A 104 -2.96 2.06 -19.72
C ARG A 104 -3.66 2.87 -18.63
N ALA A 105 -3.82 2.30 -17.44
CA ALA A 105 -3.98 3.10 -16.23
C ALA A 105 -2.59 3.65 -15.84
N ARG A 106 -2.11 4.63 -16.61
CA ARG A 106 -1.03 5.50 -16.16
C ARG A 106 -1.64 6.47 -15.17
N PHE A 107 -1.09 6.55 -13.95
CA PHE A 107 -1.16 7.78 -13.20
C PHE A 107 -0.26 8.79 -13.93
N ILE A 108 -0.81 9.38 -14.99
CA ILE A 108 -0.24 10.57 -15.62
C ILE A 108 -0.33 11.66 -14.56
N SER A 109 0.77 11.90 -13.84
CA SER A 109 0.94 13.19 -13.19
C SER A 109 0.76 14.25 -14.29
N PRO A 110 -0.12 15.24 -14.15
CA PRO A 110 -0.10 16.39 -15.03
C PRO A 110 1.19 17.14 -14.72
N ARG A 111 2.27 16.80 -15.43
CA ARG A 111 3.43 17.66 -15.51
C ARG A 111 3.07 18.79 -16.47
N CYS A 112 3.17 20.01 -15.98
CA CYS A 112 3.28 21.24 -16.75
C CYS A 112 4.28 21.11 -17.91
#